data_AF-A0A7C7QUR6-F1
#
_entry.id   AF-A0A7C7QUR6-F1
#
_cell.length_a   1.000
_cell.length_b   1.000
_cell.length_c   1.000
_cell.angle_alpha   90.00
_cell.angle_beta   90.00
_cell.angle_gamma   90.00
#
_symmetry.space_group_name_H-M   'P 1'
#
loop_
_entity.id
_entity.type
_entity.pdbx_description
1 polymer ?
#
loop_
_entity_poly.entity_id
_entity_poly.type
_entity_poly.pdbx_seq_one_letter_code
_entity_poly.pdbx_strand_id
1 'polypeptide(L)'
;QLERHYAEFDGLNLTWETLEGIAKHNGPVAPPYPWALATSCTNLDLELNTYASAEAQVAALADDIAYNHHDLHDGLRAELFSTDELAELPILCDCFARVDKRYPGLNYYRRRHEALRRFFGVLVEDVLDKTRATLTEIDPQSAQDIRNAGRPIIRFSKSLFDDLKVIRAFLFKRMYRAPSVVKMRAEVTQVVEELFPFFLQNPSELPKQWRKDVADVAGDPTSLARIVSDYISGMTDRFALQSHQRLIGGTDGGPDGSPDGSPDGSTVEAPH
;
A
#
# COMPACT_ATOMS: atom_id res chain seq x y z
N GLN A 1 -16.87 -10.98 -2.48
CA GLN A 1 -16.34 -9.61 -2.43
C GLN A 1 -16.12 -9.25 -0.96
N LEU A 2 -15.12 -8.43 -0.65
CA LEU A 2 -14.62 -8.21 0.71
C LEU A 2 -15.54 -7.33 1.57
N GLU A 3 -16.11 -6.27 1.00
CA GLU A 3 -17.02 -5.36 1.71
C GLU A 3 -18.47 -5.79 1.51
N ARG A 4 -19.25 -5.80 2.59
CA ARG A 4 -20.68 -6.21 2.60
C ARG A 4 -21.50 -5.31 3.50
N HIS A 5 -21.48 -4.01 3.19
CA HIS A 5 -22.19 -2.99 3.97
C HIS A 5 -23.63 -2.76 3.52
N TYR A 6 -23.99 -3.18 2.31
CA TYR A 6 -25.29 -2.93 1.69
C TYR A 6 -26.14 -4.20 1.65
N ALA A 7 -27.45 -4.04 1.82
CA ALA A 7 -28.39 -5.16 1.90
C ALA A 7 -28.71 -5.78 0.52
N GLU A 8 -28.60 -4.99 -0.55
CA GLU A 8 -29.05 -5.37 -1.90
C GLU A 8 -27.92 -5.93 -2.77
N PHE A 9 -26.67 -5.63 -2.44
CA PHE A 9 -25.50 -6.04 -3.19
C PHE A 9 -24.27 -6.13 -2.29
N ASP A 10 -23.34 -7.00 -2.66
CA ASP A 10 -22.00 -7.01 -2.08
C ASP A 10 -21.14 -5.89 -2.72
N GLY A 11 -20.11 -5.45 -2.01
CA GLY A 11 -19.13 -4.47 -2.47
C GLY A 11 -19.59 -3.02 -2.34
N LEU A 12 -18.93 -2.14 -3.10
CA LEU A 12 -19.11 -0.69 -3.02
C LEU A 12 -19.93 -0.08 -4.16
N ASN A 13 -20.36 -0.90 -5.14
CA ASN A 13 -21.06 -0.45 -6.35
C ASN A 13 -20.39 0.76 -7.02
N LEU A 14 -19.05 0.65 -7.19
CA LEU A 14 -18.25 1.72 -7.78
C LEU A 14 -18.59 1.91 -9.26
N THR A 15 -18.42 3.14 -9.72
CA THR A 15 -18.58 3.48 -11.14
C THR A 15 -17.57 2.73 -12.01
N TRP A 16 -17.92 2.53 -13.28
CA TRP A 16 -17.05 1.88 -14.25
C TRP A 16 -15.67 2.55 -14.33
N GLU A 17 -15.64 3.88 -14.34
CA GLU A 17 -14.42 4.70 -14.42
C GLU A 17 -13.51 4.51 -13.21
N THR A 18 -14.09 4.29 -12.03
CA THR A 18 -13.32 4.04 -10.81
C THR A 18 -12.67 2.66 -10.85
N LEU A 19 -13.45 1.64 -11.26
CA LEU A 19 -12.95 0.27 -11.42
C LEU A 19 -11.89 0.18 -12.52
N GLU A 20 -12.11 0.88 -13.64
CA GLU A 20 -11.16 1.05 -14.72
C GLU A 20 -9.84 1.64 -14.19
N GLY A 21 -9.93 2.76 -13.47
CA GLY A 21 -8.79 3.45 -12.91
C GLY A 21 -7.96 2.52 -12.02
N ILE A 22 -8.60 1.78 -11.11
CA ILE A 22 -7.92 0.80 -10.25
C ILE A 22 -7.24 -0.29 -11.08
N ALA A 23 -7.92 -0.83 -12.10
CA ALA A 23 -7.40 -1.93 -12.91
C ALA A 23 -6.21 -1.51 -13.78
N LYS A 24 -6.21 -0.28 -14.31
CA LYS A 24 -5.28 0.18 -15.35
C LYS A 24 -4.41 1.37 -14.95
N HIS A 25 -4.30 1.71 -13.67
CA HIS A 25 -3.52 2.87 -13.20
C HIS A 25 -2.04 2.83 -13.64
N ASN A 26 -1.47 1.63 -13.84
CA ASN A 26 -0.10 1.43 -14.35
C ASN A 26 -0.02 1.28 -15.88
N GLY A 27 -1.11 1.49 -16.59
CA GLY A 27 -1.25 1.30 -18.04
C GLY A 27 -2.04 0.04 -18.43
N PRO A 28 -2.05 -0.29 -19.73
CA PRO A 28 -2.73 -1.46 -20.25
C PRO A 28 -2.24 -2.75 -19.60
N VAL A 29 -3.17 -3.66 -19.29
CA VAL A 29 -2.89 -4.98 -18.75
C VAL A 29 -2.87 -5.98 -19.91
N ALA A 30 -1.78 -6.72 -20.06
CA ALA A 30 -1.64 -7.76 -21.07
C ALA A 30 -2.05 -9.14 -20.52
N PRO A 31 -2.55 -10.06 -21.37
CA PRO A 31 -2.79 -11.44 -20.94
C PRO A 31 -1.47 -12.18 -20.64
N PRO A 32 -1.49 -13.20 -19.76
CA PRO A 32 -2.66 -13.71 -19.05
C PRO A 32 -3.11 -12.78 -17.93
N TYR A 33 -4.42 -12.51 -17.86
CA TYR A 33 -4.96 -11.63 -16.83
C TYR A 33 -4.94 -12.32 -15.46
N PRO A 34 -4.57 -11.59 -14.39
CA PRO A 34 -4.79 -12.07 -13.03
C PRO A 34 -6.23 -12.53 -12.84
N TRP A 35 -6.44 -13.64 -12.14
CA TRP A 35 -7.76 -14.27 -12.03
C TRP A 35 -8.85 -13.28 -11.58
N ALA A 36 -8.53 -12.39 -10.62
CA ALA A 36 -9.48 -11.41 -10.09
C ALA A 36 -9.93 -10.41 -11.16
N LEU A 37 -9.00 -9.95 -12.01
CA LEU A 37 -9.32 -9.10 -13.16
C LEU A 37 -10.08 -9.88 -14.23
N ALA A 38 -9.68 -11.13 -14.53
CA ALA A 38 -10.39 -11.97 -15.49
C ALA A 38 -11.85 -12.22 -15.09
N THR A 39 -12.09 -12.54 -13.81
CA THR A 39 -13.44 -12.71 -13.25
C THR A 39 -14.23 -11.40 -13.32
N SER A 40 -13.62 -10.28 -12.94
CA SER A 40 -14.30 -8.97 -12.99
C SER A 40 -14.68 -8.58 -14.42
N CYS A 41 -13.79 -8.84 -15.39
CA CYS A 41 -14.02 -8.52 -16.80
C CYS A 41 -15.04 -9.43 -17.49
N THR A 42 -15.48 -10.51 -16.84
CA THR A 42 -16.53 -11.39 -17.41
C THR A 42 -17.86 -10.66 -17.53
N ASN A 43 -18.17 -9.76 -16.58
CA ASN A 43 -19.43 -9.04 -16.52
C ASN A 43 -19.30 -7.55 -16.85
N LEU A 44 -18.07 -7.04 -16.93
CA LEU A 44 -17.79 -5.61 -17.10
C LEU A 44 -16.50 -5.43 -17.92
N ASP A 45 -16.60 -5.07 -19.19
CA ASP A 45 -15.40 -4.82 -20.00
C ASP A 45 -14.70 -3.54 -19.51
N LEU A 46 -13.51 -3.68 -18.91
CA LEU A 46 -12.69 -2.57 -18.41
C LEU A 46 -11.70 -2.04 -19.46
N GLU A 47 -11.79 -2.52 -20.71
CA GLU A 47 -10.90 -2.14 -21.81
C GLU A 47 -9.43 -2.30 -21.42
N LEU A 48 -9.04 -3.49 -20.93
CA LEU A 48 -7.72 -3.74 -20.34
C LEU A 48 -6.54 -3.44 -21.29
N ASN A 49 -6.79 -3.44 -22.60
CA ASN A 49 -5.82 -3.13 -23.63
C ASN A 49 -5.59 -1.62 -23.88
N THR A 50 -6.40 -0.73 -23.29
CA THR A 50 -6.26 0.73 -23.43
C THR A 50 -5.62 1.33 -22.17
N TYR A 51 -5.21 2.60 -22.24
CA TYR A 51 -4.78 3.34 -21.05
C TYR A 51 -5.99 3.72 -20.19
N ALA A 52 -5.77 4.06 -18.92
CA ALA A 52 -6.82 4.59 -18.05
C ALA A 52 -7.19 6.05 -18.41
N SER A 53 -8.28 6.55 -17.83
CA SER A 53 -8.65 7.97 -17.90
C SER A 53 -7.54 8.92 -17.43
N ALA A 54 -7.66 10.21 -17.78
CA ALA A 54 -6.70 11.22 -17.33
C ALA A 54 -6.68 11.32 -15.79
N GLU A 55 -7.84 11.26 -15.14
CA GLU A 55 -8.00 11.31 -13.69
C GLU A 55 -7.32 10.13 -13.00
N ALA A 56 -7.48 8.92 -13.55
CA ALA A 56 -6.80 7.73 -13.01
C ALA A 56 -5.28 7.84 -13.16
N GLN A 57 -4.80 8.35 -14.30
CA GLN A 57 -3.37 8.60 -14.50
C GLN A 57 -2.83 9.69 -13.56
N VAL A 58 -3.60 10.75 -13.28
CA VAL A 58 -3.26 11.76 -12.27
C VAL A 58 -3.18 11.13 -10.89
N ALA A 59 -4.15 10.30 -10.50
CA ALA A 59 -4.16 9.63 -9.21
C ALA A 59 -2.92 8.74 -9.02
N ALA A 60 -2.58 7.93 -10.04
CA ALA A 60 -1.38 7.09 -10.04
C ALA A 60 -0.08 7.92 -9.88
N LEU A 61 0.03 9.03 -10.62
CA LEU A 61 1.23 9.85 -10.57
C LEU A 61 1.31 10.70 -9.28
N ALA A 62 0.17 11.11 -8.74
CA ALA A 62 0.11 11.81 -7.46
C ALA A 62 0.56 10.91 -6.31
N ASP A 63 0.20 9.62 -6.36
CA ASP A 63 0.67 8.61 -5.43
C ASP A 63 2.21 8.45 -5.53
N ASP A 64 2.75 8.31 -6.74
CA ASP A 64 4.20 8.29 -6.98
C ASP A 64 4.92 9.54 -6.40
N ILE A 65 4.36 10.74 -6.60
CA ILE A 65 4.92 11.99 -6.03
C ILE A 65 4.91 11.94 -4.50
N ALA A 66 3.78 11.52 -3.91
CA ALA A 66 3.61 11.43 -2.47
C ALA A 66 4.59 10.44 -1.87
N TYR A 67 4.72 9.23 -2.42
CA TYR A 67 5.66 8.21 -1.96
C TYR A 67 7.11 8.70 -1.99
N ASN A 68 7.56 9.27 -3.12
CA ASN A 68 8.93 9.80 -3.22
C ASN A 68 9.18 10.89 -2.16
N HIS A 69 8.21 11.77 -1.92
CA HIS A 69 8.36 12.83 -0.92
C HIS A 69 8.38 12.28 0.52
N HIS A 70 7.44 11.40 0.86
CA HIS A 70 7.32 10.81 2.19
C HIS A 70 8.52 9.93 2.54
N ASP A 71 9.03 9.12 1.62
CA ASP A 71 10.19 8.26 1.88
C ASP A 71 11.47 9.05 2.15
N LEU A 72 11.67 10.21 1.50
CA LEU A 72 12.79 11.09 1.83
C LEU A 72 12.66 11.64 3.25
N HIS A 73 11.45 12.02 3.65
CA HIS A 73 11.16 12.49 5.01
C HIS A 73 11.36 11.39 6.06
N ASP A 74 10.86 10.18 5.80
CA ASP A 74 10.93 9.05 6.71
C ASP A 74 12.35 8.49 6.83
N GLY A 75 13.08 8.39 5.72
CA GLY A 75 14.48 7.98 5.73
C GLY A 75 15.37 8.94 6.53
N LEU A 76 15.11 10.25 6.44
CA LEU A 76 15.76 11.26 7.27
C LEU A 76 15.38 11.17 8.75
N ARG A 77 14.11 10.87 9.05
CA ARG A 77 13.62 10.73 10.42
C ARG A 77 14.18 9.47 11.09
N ALA A 78 14.37 8.41 10.30
CA ALA A 78 14.98 7.16 10.72
C ALA A 78 16.53 7.18 10.66
N GLU A 79 17.13 8.34 10.37
CA GLU A 79 18.60 8.54 10.31
C GLU A 79 19.32 7.57 9.34
N LEU A 80 18.62 7.12 8.28
CA LEU A 80 19.16 6.19 7.29
C LEU A 80 20.14 6.86 6.32
N PHE A 81 20.04 8.17 6.17
CA PHE A 81 20.92 9.04 5.43
C PHE A 81 20.84 10.48 5.97
N SER A 82 21.87 11.26 5.71
CA SER A 82 21.97 12.66 6.13
C SER A 82 21.32 13.63 5.13
N THR A 83 21.07 14.86 5.58
CA THR A 83 20.62 15.94 4.68
C THR A 83 21.69 16.33 3.67
N ASP A 84 22.97 16.12 4.00
CA ASP A 84 24.08 16.42 3.09
C ASP A 84 24.12 15.40 1.94
N GLU A 85 23.94 14.11 2.23
CA GLU A 85 23.79 13.08 1.18
C GLU A 85 22.59 13.37 0.25
N LEU A 86 21.47 13.86 0.80
CA LEU A 86 20.33 14.29 -0.02
C LEU A 86 20.62 15.50 -0.89
N ALA A 87 21.42 16.45 -0.40
CA ALA A 87 21.77 17.65 -1.13
C ALA A 87 22.70 17.38 -2.32
N GLU A 88 23.25 16.17 -2.44
CA GLU A 88 24.02 15.73 -3.60
C GLU A 88 23.13 15.11 -4.70
N LEU A 89 21.89 14.73 -4.37
CA LEU A 89 20.99 14.09 -5.33
C LEU A 89 20.44 15.10 -6.35
N PRO A 90 20.16 14.66 -7.60
CA PRO A 90 19.58 15.52 -8.61
C PRO A 90 18.23 16.10 -8.13
N ILE A 91 17.88 17.29 -8.63
CA ILE A 91 16.73 18.10 -8.19
C ILE A 91 16.86 18.64 -6.76
N LEU A 92 17.22 17.79 -5.80
CA LEU A 92 17.39 18.14 -4.40
C LEU A 92 18.56 19.11 -4.21
N CYS A 93 19.67 18.91 -4.91
CA CYS A 93 20.83 19.81 -4.88
C CYS A 93 20.43 21.27 -5.15
N ASP A 94 19.65 21.51 -6.21
CA ASP A 94 19.15 22.83 -6.56
C ASP A 94 18.13 23.34 -5.53
N CYS A 95 17.28 22.46 -5.00
CA CYS A 95 16.32 22.83 -3.96
C CYS A 95 17.04 23.32 -2.69
N PHE A 96 18.06 22.60 -2.23
CA PHE A 96 18.89 22.99 -1.10
C PHE A 96 19.66 24.28 -1.38
N ALA A 97 20.33 24.39 -2.53
CA ALA A 97 21.07 25.59 -2.91
C ALA A 97 20.18 26.84 -2.96
N ARG A 98 18.94 26.71 -3.45
CA ARG A 98 17.95 27.81 -3.45
C ARG A 98 17.54 28.22 -2.04
N VAL A 99 17.36 27.26 -1.13
CA VAL A 99 17.05 27.53 0.28
C VAL A 99 18.22 28.25 0.95
N ASP A 100 19.44 27.76 0.76
CA ASP A 100 20.65 28.33 1.37
C ASP A 100 20.92 29.76 0.90
N LYS A 101 20.73 30.00 -0.41
CA LYS A 101 20.84 31.34 -0.99
C LYS A 101 19.78 32.31 -0.43
N ARG A 102 18.55 31.83 -0.24
CA ARG A 102 17.43 32.67 0.22
C ARG A 102 17.42 32.90 1.73
N TYR A 103 17.88 31.93 2.50
CA TYR A 103 17.87 31.94 3.95
C TYR A 103 19.24 31.55 4.53
N PRO A 104 20.26 32.44 4.45
CA PRO A 104 21.57 32.16 5.01
C PRO A 104 21.49 31.88 6.52
N GLY A 105 22.19 30.83 6.99
CA GLY A 105 22.22 30.45 8.40
C GLY A 105 20.91 29.84 8.93
N LEU A 106 20.00 29.41 8.05
CA LEU A 106 18.75 28.76 8.46
C LEU A 106 19.03 27.49 9.25
N ASN A 107 18.27 27.29 10.33
CA ASN A 107 18.34 26.08 11.14
C ASN A 107 18.16 24.81 10.28
N TYR A 108 18.96 23.78 10.57
CA TYR A 108 19.01 22.52 9.83
C TYR A 108 17.63 21.87 9.57
N TYR A 109 16.77 21.82 10.59
CA TYR A 109 15.43 21.22 10.47
C TYR A 109 14.55 22.01 9.49
N ARG A 110 14.60 23.35 9.57
CA ARG A 110 13.87 24.23 8.66
C ARG A 110 14.44 24.19 7.24
N ARG A 111 15.77 24.17 7.10
CA ARG A 111 16.46 24.02 5.81
C ARG A 111 15.98 22.77 5.08
N ARG A 112 15.98 21.63 5.77
CA ARG A 112 15.48 20.35 5.26
C ARG A 112 14.03 20.43 4.80
N HIS A 113 13.13 20.95 5.64
CA HIS A 113 11.71 21.09 5.30
C HIS A 113 11.47 21.99 4.09
N GLU A 114 12.15 23.14 4.05
CA GLU A 114 12.04 24.09 2.94
C GLU A 114 12.56 23.50 1.61
N ALA A 115 13.61 22.67 1.66
CA ALA A 115 14.15 22.00 0.48
C ALA A 115 13.21 20.89 -0.01
N LEU A 116 12.71 20.03 0.87
CA LEU A 116 11.80 18.94 0.51
C LEU A 116 10.44 19.45 0.02
N ARG A 117 9.95 20.57 0.57
CA ARG A 117 8.76 21.26 0.05
C ARG A 117 8.97 21.77 -1.38
N ARG A 118 10.16 22.31 -1.69
CA ARG A 118 10.50 22.75 -3.04
C ARG A 118 10.64 21.58 -4.00
N PHE A 119 11.25 20.50 -3.55
CA PHE A 119 11.33 19.25 -4.32
C PHE A 119 9.93 18.78 -4.74
N PHE A 120 8.98 18.70 -3.80
CA PHE A 120 7.58 18.41 -4.12
C PHE A 120 6.99 19.37 -5.16
N GLY A 121 7.24 20.68 -5.01
CA GLY A 121 6.83 21.69 -5.98
C GLY A 121 7.37 21.44 -7.39
N VAL A 122 8.66 21.09 -7.52
CA VAL A 122 9.28 20.77 -8.82
C VAL A 122 8.59 19.58 -9.49
N LEU A 123 8.26 18.52 -8.72
CA LEU A 123 7.57 17.34 -9.27
C LEU A 123 6.19 17.71 -9.81
N VAL A 124 5.41 18.50 -9.05
CA VAL A 124 4.07 18.92 -9.44
C VAL A 124 4.10 19.86 -10.65
N GLU A 125 5.00 20.85 -10.65
CA GLU A 125 5.15 21.81 -11.76
C GLU A 125 5.50 21.10 -13.07
N ASP A 126 6.44 20.15 -13.04
CA ASP A 126 6.84 19.38 -14.23
C ASP A 126 5.67 18.58 -14.83
N VAL A 127 4.87 17.92 -13.98
CA VAL A 127 3.68 17.17 -14.44
C VAL A 127 2.66 18.10 -15.06
N LEU A 128 2.40 19.26 -14.46
CA LEU A 128 1.44 20.22 -14.99
C LEU A 128 1.88 20.74 -16.37
N ASP A 129 3.14 21.16 -16.49
CA ASP A 129 3.69 21.69 -17.73
C ASP A 129 3.74 20.62 -18.81
N LYS A 130 4.20 19.41 -18.47
CA LYS A 130 4.26 18.30 -19.42
C LYS A 130 2.88 17.84 -19.87
N THR A 131 1.92 17.80 -18.96
CA THR A 131 0.53 17.44 -19.26
C THR A 131 -0.11 18.47 -20.17
N ARG A 132 0.01 19.78 -19.87
CA ARG A 132 -0.52 20.85 -20.72
C ARG A 132 0.04 20.81 -22.14
N ALA A 133 1.35 20.64 -22.28
CA ALA A 133 2.00 20.52 -23.59
C ALA A 133 1.47 19.29 -24.35
N THR A 134 1.33 18.15 -23.67
CA THR A 134 0.83 16.91 -24.28
C THR A 134 -0.64 17.05 -24.70
N LEU A 135 -1.51 17.59 -23.85
CA LEU A 135 -2.92 17.82 -24.18
C LEU A 135 -3.09 18.78 -25.36
N THR A 136 -2.23 19.81 -25.47
CA THR A 136 -2.22 20.72 -26.63
C THR A 136 -1.78 20.01 -27.91
N GLU A 137 -0.83 19.07 -27.81
CA GLU A 137 -0.34 18.28 -28.95
C GLU A 137 -1.39 17.31 -29.49
N ILE A 138 -2.11 16.63 -28.59
CA ILE A 138 -3.06 15.56 -28.97
C ILE A 138 -4.51 16.04 -29.12
N ASP A 139 -4.86 17.21 -28.59
CA ASP A 139 -6.18 17.86 -28.67
C ASP A 139 -7.36 16.87 -28.51
N PRO A 140 -7.43 16.15 -27.37
CA PRO A 140 -8.43 15.10 -27.17
C PRO A 140 -9.81 15.73 -27.01
N GLN A 141 -10.80 15.19 -27.73
CA GLN A 141 -12.19 15.68 -27.68
C GLN A 141 -13.04 14.88 -26.69
N SER A 142 -12.51 13.77 -26.16
CA SER A 142 -13.19 12.89 -25.23
C SER A 142 -12.22 12.17 -24.28
N ALA A 143 -12.74 11.63 -23.18
CA ALA A 143 -11.98 10.74 -22.30
C ALA A 143 -11.49 9.47 -23.04
N GLN A 144 -12.23 9.02 -24.07
CA GLN A 144 -11.83 7.87 -24.86
C GLN A 144 -10.58 8.14 -25.69
N ASP A 145 -10.40 9.38 -26.18
CA ASP A 145 -9.19 9.76 -26.90
C ASP A 145 -7.94 9.65 -26.01
N ILE A 146 -8.07 9.95 -24.70
CA ILE A 146 -7.01 9.74 -23.71
C ILE A 146 -6.68 8.26 -23.55
N ARG A 147 -7.70 7.40 -23.40
CA ARG A 147 -7.53 5.94 -23.28
C ARG A 147 -6.84 5.34 -24.50
N ASN A 148 -7.20 5.84 -25.68
CA ASN A 148 -6.72 5.37 -26.97
C ASN A 148 -5.43 6.06 -27.43
N ALA A 149 -4.84 6.96 -26.64
CA ALA A 149 -3.67 7.74 -27.04
C ALA A 149 -2.40 6.91 -27.29
N GLY A 150 -2.41 5.62 -26.94
CA GLY A 150 -1.28 4.69 -27.13
C GLY A 150 -0.07 4.99 -26.25
N ARG A 151 -0.17 5.96 -25.33
CA ARG A 151 0.84 6.33 -24.34
C ARG A 151 0.18 7.01 -23.14
N PRO A 152 0.80 7.00 -21.94
CA PRO A 152 0.32 7.80 -20.84
C PRO A 152 0.46 9.29 -21.17
N ILE A 153 -0.61 10.05 -20.88
CA ILE A 153 -0.69 11.49 -21.11
C ILE A 153 -0.19 12.24 -19.88
N ILE A 154 -0.52 11.74 -18.69
CA ILE A 154 -0.06 12.30 -17.42
C ILE A 154 1.22 11.57 -17.02
N ARG A 155 2.35 12.28 -17.11
CA ARG A 155 3.69 11.75 -16.82
C ARG A 155 4.68 12.88 -16.58
N PHE A 156 5.75 12.56 -15.88
CA PHE A 156 6.92 13.43 -15.81
C PHE A 156 7.57 13.65 -17.19
N SER A 157 8.28 14.76 -17.33
CA SER A 157 9.24 14.94 -18.41
C SER A 157 10.33 13.87 -18.36
N LYS A 158 10.93 13.57 -19.52
CA LYS A 158 11.98 12.55 -19.61
C LYS A 158 13.16 12.86 -18.69
N SER A 159 13.60 14.12 -18.66
CA SER A 159 14.71 14.58 -17.81
C SER A 159 14.40 14.37 -16.33
N LEU A 160 13.24 14.85 -15.86
CA LEU A 160 12.88 14.71 -14.44
C LEU A 160 12.69 13.23 -14.07
N PHE A 161 12.11 12.41 -14.96
CA PHE A 161 11.96 10.99 -14.72
C PHE A 161 13.29 10.26 -14.59
N ASP A 162 14.30 10.63 -15.39
CA ASP A 162 15.64 10.06 -15.32
C ASP A 162 16.35 10.46 -14.01
N ASP A 163 16.20 11.71 -13.55
CA ASP A 163 16.68 12.16 -12.23
C ASP A 163 15.99 11.41 -11.07
N LEU A 164 14.68 11.21 -11.15
CA LEU A 164 13.91 10.43 -10.17
C LEU A 164 14.37 8.97 -10.09
N LYS A 165 14.88 8.37 -11.17
CA LYS A 165 15.49 7.03 -11.09
C LYS A 165 16.73 7.01 -10.21
N VAL A 166 17.54 8.06 -10.25
CA VAL A 166 18.73 8.18 -9.39
C VAL A 166 18.31 8.26 -7.92
N ILE A 167 17.30 9.09 -7.61
CA ILE A 167 16.75 9.22 -6.25
C ILE A 167 16.17 7.88 -5.77
N ARG A 168 15.39 7.19 -6.60
CA ARG A 168 14.84 5.86 -6.26
C ARG A 168 15.94 4.82 -6.03
N ALA A 169 17.00 4.82 -6.83
CA ALA A 169 18.14 3.94 -6.62
C ALA A 169 18.87 4.23 -5.29
N PHE A 170 18.99 5.52 -4.93
CA PHE A 170 19.51 5.93 -3.64
C PHE A 170 18.63 5.43 -2.48
N LEU A 171 17.33 5.69 -2.52
CA LEU A 171 16.37 5.21 -1.51
C LEU A 171 16.39 3.68 -1.39
N PHE A 172 16.45 2.98 -2.52
CA PHE A 172 16.54 1.52 -2.52
C PHE A 172 17.78 1.01 -1.79
N LYS A 173 18.93 1.64 -2.02
CA LYS A 173 20.17 1.25 -1.34
C LYS A 173 20.18 1.64 0.14
N ARG A 174 19.74 2.85 0.48
CA ARG A 174 19.89 3.43 1.82
C ARG A 174 18.75 3.13 2.77
N MET A 175 17.52 3.04 2.26
CA MET A 175 16.31 2.86 3.05
C MET A 175 15.78 1.43 2.96
N TYR A 176 15.35 0.97 1.77
CA TYR A 176 14.68 -0.34 1.66
C TYR A 176 15.62 -1.53 1.90
N ARG A 177 16.93 -1.36 1.68
CA ARG A 177 17.96 -2.37 1.97
C ARG A 177 18.71 -2.13 3.28
N ALA A 178 18.27 -1.20 4.12
CA ALA A 178 18.85 -1.01 5.45
C ALA A 178 18.74 -2.32 6.25
N PRO A 179 19.77 -2.72 7.03
CA PRO A 179 19.76 -4.00 7.76
C PRO A 179 18.53 -4.19 8.66
N SER A 180 18.06 -3.13 9.33
CA SER A 180 16.86 -3.15 10.17
C SER A 180 15.59 -3.43 9.36
N VAL A 181 15.44 -2.80 8.19
CA VAL A 181 14.29 -2.98 7.29
C VAL A 181 14.28 -4.39 6.69
N VAL A 182 15.44 -4.89 6.26
CA VAL A 182 15.56 -6.26 5.71
C VAL A 182 15.23 -7.30 6.77
N LYS A 183 15.73 -7.12 8.00
CA LYS A 183 15.41 -8.02 9.12
C LYS A 183 13.91 -8.04 9.41
N MET A 184 13.29 -6.86 9.51
CA MET A 184 11.84 -6.76 9.77
C MET A 184 11.02 -7.40 8.64
N ARG A 185 11.41 -7.19 7.38
CA ARG A 185 10.74 -7.81 6.23
C ARG A 185 10.81 -9.34 6.30
N ALA A 186 11.96 -9.90 6.66
CA ALA A 186 12.10 -11.35 6.81
C ALA A 186 11.18 -11.90 7.91
N GLU A 187 11.08 -11.21 9.05
CA GLU A 187 10.19 -11.58 10.16
C GLU A 187 8.71 -11.54 9.75
N VAL A 188 8.25 -10.47 9.10
CA VAL A 188 6.86 -10.37 8.63
C VAL A 188 6.55 -11.41 7.55
N THR A 189 7.49 -11.66 6.63
CA THR A 189 7.33 -12.72 5.61
C THR A 189 7.12 -14.08 6.28
N GLN A 190 7.97 -14.43 7.26
CA GLN A 190 7.85 -15.69 8.00
C GLN A 190 6.48 -15.80 8.69
N VAL A 191 6.02 -14.71 9.32
CA VAL A 191 4.70 -14.66 9.96
C VAL A 191 3.57 -14.98 8.97
N VAL A 192 3.59 -14.39 7.78
CA VAL A 192 2.57 -14.63 6.75
C VAL A 192 2.66 -16.06 6.21
N GLU A 193 3.88 -16.56 5.97
CA GLU A 193 4.14 -17.94 5.51
C GLU A 193 3.68 -19.00 6.51
N GLU A 194 3.65 -18.70 7.81
CA GLU A 194 3.15 -19.60 8.86
C GLU A 194 1.64 -19.44 9.11
N LEU A 195 1.10 -18.22 9.05
CA LEU A 195 -0.34 -17.96 9.25
C LEU A 195 -1.21 -18.56 8.13
N PHE A 196 -0.75 -18.50 6.88
CA PHE A 196 -1.50 -19.01 5.73
C PHE A 196 -1.83 -20.52 5.85
N PRO A 197 -0.86 -21.43 6.00
CA PRO A 197 -1.16 -22.85 6.20
C PRO A 197 -1.91 -23.11 7.51
N PHE A 198 -1.66 -22.33 8.58
CA PHE A 198 -2.39 -22.47 9.83
C PHE A 198 -3.89 -22.26 9.65
N PHE A 199 -4.32 -21.17 9.01
CA PHE A 199 -5.75 -20.90 8.77
C PHE A 199 -6.39 -21.85 7.77
N LEU A 200 -5.62 -22.37 6.80
CA LEU A 200 -6.10 -23.42 5.90
C LEU A 200 -6.42 -24.73 6.65
N GLN A 201 -5.57 -25.12 7.60
CA GLN A 201 -5.76 -26.33 8.41
C GLN A 201 -6.79 -26.13 9.53
N ASN A 202 -6.96 -24.89 9.99
CA ASN A 202 -7.85 -24.54 11.10
C ASN A 202 -8.86 -23.43 10.70
N PRO A 203 -9.77 -23.65 9.72
CA PRO A 203 -10.70 -22.60 9.29
C PRO A 203 -11.63 -22.09 10.40
N SER A 204 -11.81 -22.84 11.49
CA SER A 204 -12.57 -22.43 12.67
C SER A 204 -11.95 -21.25 13.43
N GLU A 205 -10.65 -21.00 13.24
CA GLU A 205 -9.90 -19.88 13.82
C GLU A 205 -10.11 -18.56 13.06
N LEU A 206 -10.71 -18.61 11.87
CA LEU A 206 -11.16 -17.40 11.18
C LEU A 206 -12.27 -16.69 11.99
N PRO A 207 -12.38 -15.36 11.92
CA PRO A 207 -13.40 -14.63 12.66
C PRO A 207 -14.81 -15.11 12.33
N LYS A 208 -15.71 -15.06 13.31
CA LYS A 208 -17.07 -15.63 13.23
C LYS A 208 -17.83 -15.22 11.96
N GLN A 209 -17.64 -13.98 11.51
CA GLN A 209 -18.28 -13.42 10.31
C GLN A 209 -17.92 -14.15 9.00
N TRP A 210 -16.77 -14.85 8.94
CA TRP A 210 -16.32 -15.60 7.76
C TRP A 210 -16.80 -17.06 7.75
N ARG A 211 -17.37 -17.56 8.85
CA ARG A 211 -17.73 -18.99 8.99
C ARG A 211 -18.75 -19.45 7.96
N LYS A 212 -19.68 -18.58 7.59
CA LYS A 212 -20.66 -18.87 6.54
C LYS A 212 -19.97 -19.06 5.20
N ASP A 213 -19.10 -18.13 4.80
CA ASP A 213 -18.35 -18.22 3.54
C ASP A 213 -17.47 -19.48 3.49
N VAL A 214 -16.81 -19.83 4.61
CA VAL A 214 -16.04 -21.06 4.74
C VAL A 214 -16.91 -22.30 4.56
N ALA A 215 -18.12 -22.32 5.14
CA ALA A 215 -19.05 -23.43 5.00
C ALA A 215 -19.60 -23.55 3.57
N ASP A 216 -19.88 -22.42 2.91
CA ASP A 216 -20.41 -22.36 1.55
C ASP A 216 -19.41 -22.90 0.51
N VAL A 217 -18.10 -22.89 0.81
CA VAL A 217 -17.04 -23.43 -0.06
C VAL A 217 -16.48 -24.76 0.43
N ALA A 218 -17.17 -25.44 1.34
CA ALA A 218 -16.72 -26.72 1.89
C ALA A 218 -16.47 -27.75 0.77
N GLY A 219 -15.26 -28.32 0.74
CA GLY A 219 -14.84 -29.26 -0.31
C GLY A 219 -14.18 -28.60 -1.53
N ASP A 220 -14.04 -27.28 -1.58
CA ASP A 220 -13.25 -26.55 -2.58
C ASP A 220 -12.00 -25.91 -1.92
N PRO A 221 -10.82 -26.57 -2.00
CA PRO A 221 -9.58 -26.06 -1.42
C PRO A 221 -9.14 -24.72 -2.02
N THR A 222 -9.45 -24.46 -3.29
CA THR A 222 -9.01 -23.22 -3.96
C THR A 222 -9.81 -22.03 -3.43
N SER A 223 -11.12 -22.20 -3.28
CA SER A 223 -11.98 -21.16 -2.73
C SER A 223 -11.71 -20.91 -1.24
N LEU A 224 -11.40 -21.96 -0.46
CA LEU A 224 -10.95 -21.78 0.93
C LEU A 224 -9.62 -21.01 1.01
N ALA A 225 -8.65 -21.34 0.16
CA ALA A 225 -7.37 -20.63 0.11
C ALA A 225 -7.54 -19.14 -0.23
N ARG A 226 -8.52 -18.78 -1.06
CA ARG A 226 -8.86 -17.38 -1.35
C ARG A 226 -9.41 -16.67 -0.12
N ILE A 227 -10.35 -17.29 0.60
CA ILE A 227 -10.89 -16.73 1.86
C ILE A 227 -9.77 -16.46 2.87
N VAL A 228 -8.85 -17.41 3.03
CA VAL A 228 -7.70 -17.25 3.92
C VAL A 228 -6.77 -16.14 3.44
N SER A 229 -6.47 -16.08 2.14
CA SER A 229 -5.66 -15.01 1.54
C SER A 229 -6.28 -13.63 1.77
N ASP A 230 -7.59 -13.50 1.53
CA ASP A 230 -8.36 -12.29 1.72
C ASP A 230 -8.29 -11.82 3.18
N TYR A 231 -8.49 -12.74 4.13
CA TYR A 231 -8.38 -12.43 5.56
C TYR A 231 -6.98 -11.98 5.96
N ILE A 232 -5.93 -12.68 5.51
CA ILE A 232 -4.53 -12.32 5.82
C ILE A 232 -4.17 -10.98 5.19
N SER A 233 -4.58 -10.73 3.94
CA SER A 233 -4.31 -9.47 3.24
C SER A 233 -5.00 -8.26 3.90
N GLY A 234 -6.09 -8.49 4.63
CA GLY A 234 -6.77 -7.46 5.43
C GLY A 234 -6.14 -7.20 6.80
N MET A 235 -5.09 -7.91 7.19
CA MET A 235 -4.41 -7.70 8.46
C MET A 235 -3.45 -6.50 8.39
N THR A 236 -3.37 -5.75 9.48
CA THR A 236 -2.23 -4.84 9.70
C THR A 236 -1.02 -5.65 10.20
N ASP A 237 0.21 -5.19 9.95
CA ASP A 237 1.44 -5.87 10.42
C ASP A 237 1.40 -6.19 11.91
N ARG A 238 0.97 -5.22 12.72
CA ARG A 238 0.82 -5.38 14.17
C ARG A 238 -0.18 -6.49 14.51
N PHE A 239 -1.31 -6.55 13.81
CA PHE A 239 -2.34 -7.58 14.04
C PHE A 239 -1.87 -8.96 13.57
N ALA A 240 -1.14 -9.05 12.46
CA ALA A 240 -0.55 -10.30 11.98
C ALA A 240 0.45 -10.86 12.99
N LEU A 241 1.38 -10.03 13.48
CA LEU A 241 2.35 -10.42 14.52
C LEU A 241 1.66 -10.90 15.82
N GLN A 242 0.65 -10.16 16.30
CA GLN A 242 -0.10 -10.55 17.49
C GLN A 242 -0.90 -11.85 17.29
N SER A 243 -1.50 -12.02 16.10
CA SER A 243 -2.24 -13.23 15.76
C SER A 243 -1.33 -14.44 15.68
N HIS A 244 -0.18 -14.28 15.03
CA HIS A 244 0.86 -15.31 14.94
C HIS A 244 1.37 -15.75 16.30
N GLN A 245 1.71 -14.79 17.17
CA GLN A 245 2.13 -15.10 18.54
C GLN A 245 1.06 -15.86 19.32
N ARG A 246 -0.22 -15.47 19.20
CA ARG A 246 -1.34 -16.10 19.91
C ARG A 246 -1.66 -17.50 19.40
N LEU A 247 -1.58 -17.73 18.09
CA LEU A 247 -2.07 -18.94 17.42
C LEU A 247 -0.97 -19.99 17.23
N ILE A 248 0.26 -19.54 16.99
CA ILE A 248 1.40 -20.39 16.60
C ILE A 248 2.51 -20.31 17.64
N GLY A 249 2.73 -19.15 18.27
CA GLY A 249 3.83 -18.89 19.22
C GLY A 249 3.81 -19.67 20.54
N GLY A 250 2.98 -20.72 20.66
CA GLY A 250 2.84 -21.57 21.84
C GLY A 250 3.70 -22.83 21.81
N THR A 251 5.01 -22.70 22.03
CA THR A 251 5.83 -23.76 22.65
C THR A 251 6.77 -23.14 23.68
N ASP A 252 6.25 -22.99 24.91
CA ASP A 252 6.93 -23.25 26.19
C ASP A 252 5.93 -23.00 27.33
N GLY A 253 4.97 -23.92 27.46
CA GLY A 253 4.12 -24.07 28.64
C GLY A 253 4.40 -25.43 29.25
N GLY A 254 5.42 -25.51 30.12
CA GLY A 254 5.60 -26.66 31.01
C GLY A 254 4.37 -26.87 31.89
N PRO A 255 4.13 -28.10 32.40
CA PRO A 255 2.93 -28.40 33.14
C PRO A 255 3.11 -27.92 34.59
N ASP A 256 2.56 -26.76 34.94
CA ASP A 256 2.10 -26.54 36.32
C ASP A 256 1.17 -25.33 36.45
N GLY A 257 0.13 -25.48 37.26
CA GLY A 257 -0.86 -24.44 37.53
C GLY A 257 -2.28 -24.97 37.65
N SER A 258 -2.47 -25.92 38.56
CA SER A 258 -3.80 -26.41 38.98
C SER A 258 -4.74 -25.26 39.41
N PRO A 259 -6.06 -25.41 39.26
CA PRO A 259 -7.03 -24.42 39.70
C PRO A 259 -7.39 -24.66 41.16
N ASP A 260 -6.95 -23.79 42.08
CA ASP A 260 -7.58 -23.72 43.39
C ASP A 260 -7.47 -22.30 43.98
N GLY A 261 -8.58 -21.81 44.52
CA GLY A 261 -8.70 -20.43 44.99
C GLY A 261 -10.14 -19.96 45.14
N SER A 262 -10.96 -20.74 45.84
CA SER A 262 -12.24 -20.27 46.41
C SER A 262 -12.02 -19.06 47.34
N PRO A 263 -12.98 -18.13 47.43
CA PRO A 263 -13.22 -17.41 48.67
C PRO A 263 -14.63 -17.74 49.16
N ASP A 264 -14.74 -18.59 50.18
CA ASP A 264 -15.95 -18.72 50.99
C ASP A 264 -15.60 -18.48 52.46
N GLY A 265 -16.51 -17.81 53.16
CA GLY A 265 -16.41 -17.33 54.53
C GLY A 265 -16.70 -15.82 54.61
N SER A 266 -17.78 -15.33 55.19
CA SER A 266 -18.67 -15.97 56.16
C SER A 266 -19.88 -15.07 56.50
N THR A 267 -21.01 -15.74 56.82
CA THR A 267 -22.04 -15.42 57.84
C THR A 267 -22.86 -14.14 57.77
N VAL A 268 -24.20 -14.28 57.65
CA VAL A 268 -25.21 -13.82 58.65
C VAL A 268 -26.49 -14.68 58.56
N GLU A 269 -26.78 -15.35 59.68
CA GLU A 269 -28.04 -15.74 60.35
C GLU A 269 -29.35 -16.04 59.59
N ALA A 270 -29.97 -17.16 59.97
CA ALA A 270 -31.41 -17.43 59.86
C ALA A 270 -31.98 -17.82 61.25
N PRO A 271 -33.23 -17.45 61.58
CA PRO A 271 -33.83 -17.77 62.88
C PRO A 271 -34.68 -19.05 62.85
N HIS A 272 -34.74 -19.69 64.03
CA HIS A 272 -35.63 -20.75 64.52
C HIS A 272 -35.41 -22.19 64.04
#